data_AF-A0A0J7IBC5-F1
#
_entry.id   AF-A0A0J7IBC5-F1
#
_cell.length_a   1.000
_cell.length_b   1.000
_cell.length_c   1.000
_cell.angle_alpha   90.00
_cell.angle_beta   90.00
_cell.angle_gamma   90.00
#
_symmetry.space_group_name_H-M   'P 1'
#
loop_
_entity.id
_entity.type
_entity.pdbx_description
1 polymer ?
#
loop_
_entity_poly.entity_id
_entity_poly.type
_entity_poly.pdbx_seq_one_letter_code
_entity_poly.pdbx_strand_id
1 'polypeptide(L)'
;MTGEEFEKFLARKEIYVQNSRTQSSDEDVLQLYSYILEHENRDSDWWSECHGTDDVIRIIQNSGEDIFEKIKEDIPNWSGFQTELLALSLISSYEDDYKVNERMKLYLELFDIQKHDCDLYLIFDQLHINLKLADREVLERLAKKLSFSSVEDLMQFVYP
;
A
#
# COMPACT_ATOMS: atom_id res chain seq x y z
N MET A 1 -5.44 4.08 -16.56
CA MET A 1 -6.32 5.26 -16.64
C MET A 1 -5.53 6.39 -17.25
N THR A 2 -5.96 6.94 -18.40
CA THR A 2 -5.27 8.08 -19.01
C THR A 2 -5.37 9.34 -18.14
N GLY A 3 -4.46 10.30 -18.32
CA GLY A 3 -4.53 11.58 -17.62
C GLY A 3 -5.87 12.33 -17.85
N GLU A 4 -6.43 12.27 -19.07
CA GLU A 4 -7.73 12.89 -19.35
C GLU A 4 -8.88 12.19 -18.60
N GLU A 5 -8.84 10.87 -18.48
CA GLU A 5 -9.81 10.11 -17.68
C GLU A 5 -9.68 10.43 -16.19
N PHE A 6 -8.45 10.64 -15.70
CA PHE A 6 -8.20 11.03 -14.31
C PHE A 6 -8.76 12.43 -14.01
N GLU A 7 -8.55 13.41 -14.88
CA GLU A 7 -9.17 14.74 -14.74
C GLU A 7 -10.70 14.67 -14.73
N LYS A 8 -11.29 13.83 -15.59
CA LYS A 8 -12.73 13.56 -15.58
C LYS A 8 -13.19 12.88 -14.30
N PHE A 9 -12.38 11.98 -13.73
CA PHE A 9 -12.65 11.34 -12.44
C PHE A 9 -12.66 12.37 -11.30
N LEU A 10 -11.65 13.23 -11.21
CA LEU A 10 -11.58 14.30 -10.21
C LEU A 10 -12.80 15.23 -10.30
N ALA A 11 -13.24 15.58 -11.50
CA ALA A 11 -14.41 16.43 -11.72
C ALA A 11 -15.76 15.81 -11.26
N ARG A 12 -15.82 14.51 -10.91
CA ARG A 12 -17.06 13.86 -10.47
C ARG A 12 -17.53 14.32 -9.10
N LYS A 13 -16.61 14.63 -8.18
CA LYS A 13 -16.91 15.10 -6.82
C LYS A 13 -15.85 16.10 -6.36
N GLU A 14 -16.30 17.19 -5.75
CA GLU A 14 -15.42 18.23 -5.23
C GLU A 14 -14.36 17.68 -4.25
N ILE A 15 -14.73 16.70 -3.42
CA ILE A 15 -13.82 16.08 -2.46
C ILE A 15 -12.62 15.39 -3.14
N TYR A 16 -12.79 14.83 -4.35
CA TYR A 16 -11.69 14.19 -5.07
C TYR A 16 -10.66 15.24 -5.52
N VAL A 17 -11.11 16.39 -6.02
CA VAL A 17 -10.21 17.49 -6.37
C VAL A 17 -9.47 18.01 -5.14
N GLN A 18 -10.18 18.18 -4.01
CA GLN A 18 -9.61 18.72 -2.78
C GLN A 18 -8.57 17.80 -2.12
N ASN A 19 -8.79 16.49 -2.22
CA ASN A 19 -7.96 15.47 -1.58
C ASN A 19 -6.93 14.83 -2.50
N SER A 20 -6.98 15.09 -3.81
CA SER A 20 -5.96 14.63 -4.75
C SER A 20 -4.61 15.30 -4.46
N ARG A 21 -3.57 14.46 -4.40
CA ARG A 21 -2.19 14.82 -4.10
C ARG A 21 -1.17 14.19 -5.06
N THR A 22 -1.56 13.19 -5.85
CA THR A 22 -0.68 12.58 -6.84
C THR A 22 -0.12 13.64 -7.81
N GLN A 23 1.14 13.48 -8.21
CA GLN A 23 1.75 14.22 -9.30
C GLN A 23 2.14 13.30 -10.46
N SER A 24 1.76 12.03 -10.39
CA SER A 24 2.07 11.05 -11.43
C SER A 24 1.32 11.36 -12.71
N SER A 25 1.97 11.09 -13.84
CA SER A 25 1.33 11.01 -15.15
C SER A 25 1.24 9.58 -15.68
N ASP A 26 1.70 8.60 -14.89
CA ASP A 26 1.67 7.19 -15.28
C ASP A 26 0.26 6.62 -15.12
N GLU A 27 -0.21 5.94 -16.16
CA GLU A 27 -1.61 5.51 -16.24
C GLU A 27 -1.99 4.43 -15.21
N ASP A 28 -1.03 3.60 -14.81
CA ASP A 28 -1.24 2.54 -13.83
C ASP A 28 -1.24 3.13 -12.41
N VAL A 29 -0.32 4.06 -12.13
CA VAL A 29 -0.31 4.81 -10.86
C VAL A 29 -1.58 5.63 -10.71
N LEU A 30 -2.03 6.32 -11.78
CA LEU A 30 -3.28 7.07 -11.75
C LEU A 30 -4.50 6.16 -11.53
N GLN A 31 -4.52 4.97 -12.15
CA GLN A 31 -5.58 3.99 -11.92
C GLN A 31 -5.63 3.55 -10.46
N LEU A 32 -4.49 3.18 -9.87
CA LEU A 32 -4.38 2.81 -8.46
C LEU A 32 -4.78 3.96 -7.53
N TYR A 33 -4.21 5.14 -7.76
CA TYR A 33 -4.44 6.31 -6.92
C TYR A 33 -5.89 6.75 -6.93
N SER A 34 -6.54 6.73 -8.11
CA SER A 34 -7.97 7.05 -8.24
C SER A 34 -8.85 6.11 -7.41
N TYR A 35 -8.51 4.83 -7.33
CA TYR A 35 -9.23 3.86 -6.50
C TYR A 35 -9.07 4.20 -5.01
N ILE A 36 -7.84 4.43 -4.55
CA ILE A 36 -7.59 4.82 -3.16
C ILE A 36 -8.37 6.10 -2.82
N LEU A 37 -8.26 7.13 -3.66
CA LEU A 37 -8.95 8.42 -3.47
C LEU A 37 -10.48 8.29 -3.48
N GLU A 38 -11.04 7.42 -4.32
CA GLU A 38 -12.48 7.15 -4.36
C GLU A 38 -13.00 6.52 -3.05
N HIS A 39 -12.16 5.66 -2.45
CA HIS A 39 -12.52 4.81 -1.32
C HIS A 39 -11.91 5.24 0.03
N GLU A 40 -11.11 6.31 0.08
CA GLU A 40 -10.42 6.73 1.31
C GLU A 40 -11.41 7.03 2.45
N ASN A 41 -12.61 7.55 2.14
CA ASN A 41 -13.64 7.84 3.13
C ASN A 41 -14.58 6.66 3.44
N ARG A 42 -14.24 5.44 3.02
CA ARG A 42 -14.95 4.21 3.44
C ARG A 42 -14.59 3.88 4.88
N ASP A 43 -15.48 3.15 5.54
CA ASP A 43 -15.26 2.71 6.92
C ASP A 43 -14.01 1.80 7.00
N SER A 44 -13.32 1.86 8.13
CA SER A 44 -12.13 1.07 8.44
C SER A 44 -12.36 -0.44 8.28
N ASP A 45 -13.51 -0.95 8.70
CA ASP A 45 -13.90 -2.36 8.55
C ASP A 45 -13.85 -2.81 7.09
N TRP A 46 -14.23 -1.95 6.16
CA TRP A 46 -14.20 -2.28 4.73
C TRP A 46 -12.77 -2.52 4.22
N TRP A 47 -11.79 -1.80 4.76
CA TRP A 47 -10.39 -2.00 4.42
C TRP A 47 -9.78 -3.19 5.16
N SER A 48 -10.07 -3.36 6.45
CA SER A 48 -9.52 -4.47 7.25
C SER A 48 -10.11 -5.84 6.89
N GLU A 49 -11.33 -5.89 6.35
CA GLU A 49 -11.93 -7.12 5.80
C GLU A 49 -11.48 -7.43 4.36
N CYS A 50 -10.38 -6.81 3.92
CA CYS A 50 -9.77 -7.02 2.61
C CYS A 50 -10.59 -6.60 1.37
N HIS A 51 -11.71 -5.90 1.52
CA HIS A 51 -12.51 -5.49 0.35
C HIS A 51 -11.76 -4.48 -0.52
N GLY A 52 -11.19 -3.44 0.09
CA GLY A 52 -10.42 -2.42 -0.62
C GLY A 52 -9.01 -2.85 -0.97
N THR A 53 -8.37 -3.61 -0.09
CA THR A 53 -6.99 -4.02 -0.27
C THR A 53 -6.83 -5.03 -1.40
N ASP A 54 -7.78 -5.95 -1.57
CA ASP A 54 -7.80 -6.89 -2.68
C ASP A 54 -7.90 -6.18 -4.03
N ASP A 55 -8.78 -5.19 -4.15
CA ASP A 55 -8.95 -4.44 -5.39
C ASP A 55 -7.69 -3.63 -5.70
N VAL A 56 -7.03 -3.05 -4.70
CA VAL A 56 -5.71 -2.42 -4.85
C VAL A 56 -4.68 -3.42 -5.38
N ILE A 57 -4.59 -4.61 -4.79
CA ILE A 57 -3.65 -5.65 -5.24
C ILE A 57 -3.99 -6.13 -6.64
N ARG A 58 -5.28 -6.29 -6.99
CA ARG A 58 -5.70 -6.64 -8.36
C ARG A 58 -5.37 -5.55 -9.37
N ILE A 59 -5.46 -4.27 -9.01
CA ILE A 59 -5.01 -3.17 -9.88
C ILE A 59 -3.50 -3.30 -10.12
N ILE A 60 -2.71 -3.52 -9.06
CA ILE A 60 -1.25 -3.72 -9.17
C ILE A 60 -0.93 -4.96 -10.03
N GLN A 61 -1.65 -6.06 -9.86
CA GLN A 61 -1.48 -7.29 -10.66
C GLN A 61 -1.71 -7.07 -12.15
N ASN A 62 -2.65 -6.18 -12.51
CA ASN A 62 -3.00 -5.85 -13.89
C ASN A 62 -2.17 -4.69 -14.47
N SER A 63 -1.26 -4.12 -13.68
CA SER A 63 -0.39 -3.01 -14.09
C SER A 63 0.92 -3.51 -14.72
N GLY A 64 1.71 -2.59 -15.29
CA GLY A 64 3.05 -2.87 -15.79
C GLY A 64 4.00 -3.46 -14.73
N GLU A 65 5.04 -4.17 -15.19
CA GLU A 65 6.00 -4.84 -14.29
C GLU A 65 6.73 -3.89 -13.34
N ASP A 66 6.86 -2.61 -13.72
CA ASP A 66 7.56 -1.54 -13.00
C ASP A 66 6.65 -0.74 -12.05
N ILE A 67 5.40 -1.15 -11.84
CA ILE A 67 4.42 -0.43 -11.02
C ILE A 67 4.91 -0.08 -9.61
N PHE A 68 5.65 -0.97 -8.94
CA PHE A 68 6.17 -0.69 -7.59
C PHE A 68 7.16 0.48 -7.57
N GLU A 69 8.03 0.59 -8.57
CA GLU A 69 8.98 1.71 -8.69
C GLU A 69 8.24 3.01 -9.01
N LYS A 70 7.23 2.95 -9.88
CA LYS A 70 6.40 4.12 -10.21
C LYS A 70 5.58 4.63 -9.02
N ILE A 71 5.02 3.73 -8.22
CA ILE A 71 4.34 4.09 -6.97
C ILE A 71 5.33 4.77 -6.02
N LYS A 72 6.53 4.21 -5.87
CA LYS A 72 7.59 4.74 -5.01
C LYS A 72 8.02 6.17 -5.40
N GLU A 73 7.99 6.50 -6.69
CA GLU A 73 8.31 7.85 -7.15
C GLU A 73 7.25 8.89 -6.74
N ASP A 74 5.97 8.50 -6.70
CA ASP A 74 4.86 9.44 -6.46
C ASP A 74 4.32 9.45 -5.03
N ILE A 75 4.52 8.38 -4.26
CA ILE A 75 4.07 8.25 -2.86
C ILE A 75 4.54 9.39 -1.93
N PRO A 76 5.70 10.08 -2.12
CA PRO A 76 6.03 11.25 -1.30
C PRO A 76 5.01 12.39 -1.42
N ASN A 77 4.25 12.44 -2.52
CA ASN A 77 3.20 13.44 -2.73
C ASN A 77 1.91 13.09 -2.00
N TRP A 78 1.61 11.81 -1.77
CA TRP A 78 0.31 11.35 -1.23
C TRP A 78 0.10 11.82 0.21
N SER A 79 -1.15 11.90 0.68
CA SER A 79 -1.40 12.13 2.12
C SER A 79 -0.93 10.94 2.95
N GLY A 80 -0.72 11.12 4.27
CA GLY A 80 -0.37 10.00 5.14
C GLY A 80 -1.49 8.96 5.18
N PHE A 81 -2.74 9.40 5.18
CA PHE A 81 -3.88 8.49 5.11
C PHE A 81 -3.94 7.67 3.80
N GLN A 82 -3.71 8.29 2.64
CA GLN A 82 -3.61 7.56 1.36
C GLN A 82 -2.43 6.56 1.37
N THR A 83 -1.32 6.94 2.01
CA THR A 83 -0.14 6.09 2.20
C THR A 83 -0.46 4.90 3.11
N GLU A 84 -1.25 5.12 4.17
CA GLU A 84 -1.71 4.10 5.10
C GLU A 84 -2.61 3.06 4.41
N LEU A 85 -3.54 3.50 3.55
CA LEU A 85 -4.39 2.57 2.78
C LEU A 85 -3.58 1.72 1.80
N LEU A 86 -2.57 2.32 1.14
CA LEU A 86 -1.63 1.56 0.33
C LEU A 86 -0.84 0.57 1.20
N ALA A 87 -0.28 1.02 2.32
CA ALA A 87 0.51 0.19 3.23
C ALA A 87 -0.29 -1.01 3.71
N LEU A 88 -1.54 -0.80 4.15
CA LEU A 88 -2.47 -1.85 4.53
C LEU A 88 -2.68 -2.84 3.38
N SER A 89 -2.87 -2.34 2.16
CA SER A 89 -3.05 -3.20 0.98
C SER A 89 -1.82 -4.04 0.65
N LEU A 90 -0.62 -3.47 0.81
CA LEU A 90 0.64 -4.19 0.59
C LEU A 90 0.82 -5.34 1.57
N ILE A 91 0.27 -5.26 2.78
CA ILE A 91 0.47 -6.27 3.83
C ILE A 91 -0.76 -7.14 4.12
N SER A 92 -1.92 -6.82 3.56
CA SER A 92 -3.18 -7.47 3.89
C SER A 92 -4.07 -7.64 2.66
N SER A 93 -4.18 -8.87 2.12
CA SER A 93 -5.06 -9.22 1.00
C SER A 93 -5.22 -10.73 0.93
N TYR A 94 -6.31 -11.22 0.33
CA TYR A 94 -6.48 -12.65 0.02
C TYR A 94 -5.50 -13.16 -1.05
N GLU A 95 -4.89 -12.28 -1.84
CA GLU A 95 -3.78 -12.57 -2.74
C GLU A 95 -2.45 -12.57 -1.93
N ASP A 96 -2.40 -13.40 -0.89
CA ASP A 96 -1.39 -13.35 0.18
C ASP A 96 0.02 -13.81 -0.24
N ASP A 97 0.14 -14.45 -1.41
CA ASP A 97 1.38 -14.96 -1.99
C ASP A 97 1.92 -14.13 -3.17
N TYR A 98 1.13 -13.19 -3.69
CA TYR A 98 1.50 -12.37 -4.84
C TYR A 98 2.65 -11.41 -4.48
N LYS A 99 3.79 -11.55 -5.19
CA LYS A 99 4.95 -10.63 -5.13
C LYS A 99 5.30 -10.18 -3.70
N VAL A 100 5.35 -11.15 -2.77
CA VAL A 100 5.55 -10.90 -1.33
C VAL A 100 6.78 -10.05 -1.08
N ASN A 101 7.89 -10.34 -1.77
CA ASN A 101 9.14 -9.60 -1.62
C ASN A 101 9.02 -8.13 -2.06
N GLU A 102 8.42 -7.86 -3.22
CA GLU A 102 8.24 -6.52 -3.75
C GLU A 102 7.30 -5.70 -2.87
N ARG A 103 6.19 -6.29 -2.42
CA ARG A 103 5.25 -5.65 -1.50
C ARG A 103 5.91 -5.29 -0.18
N MET A 104 6.66 -6.21 0.41
CA MET A 104 7.35 -5.95 1.68
C MET A 104 8.49 -4.95 1.53
N LYS A 105 9.21 -4.96 0.40
CA LYS A 105 10.21 -3.94 0.09
C LYS A 105 9.59 -2.55 0.01
N LEU A 106 8.48 -2.40 -0.73
CA LEU A 106 7.77 -1.12 -0.81
C LEU A 106 7.26 -0.69 0.56
N TYR A 107 6.61 -1.59 1.33
CA TYR A 107 6.14 -1.29 2.68
C TYR A 107 7.27 -0.83 3.61
N LEU A 108 8.45 -1.46 3.55
CA LEU A 108 9.63 -1.03 4.30
C LEU A 108 10.12 0.37 3.92
N GLU A 109 10.05 0.70 2.65
CA GLU A 109 10.44 2.02 2.13
C GLU A 109 9.47 3.13 2.55
N LEU A 110 8.19 2.80 2.82
CA LEU A 110 7.21 3.78 3.30
C LEU A 110 7.63 4.41 4.64
N PHE A 111 8.34 3.68 5.50
CA PHE A 111 8.83 4.22 6.76
C PHE A 111 9.91 5.29 6.59
N ASP A 112 10.57 5.36 5.43
CA ASP A 112 11.58 6.37 5.14
C ASP A 112 10.93 7.66 4.61
N ILE A 113 9.63 7.60 4.28
CA ILE A 113 8.80 8.74 3.90
C ILE A 113 8.18 9.32 5.18
N GLN A 114 8.66 10.49 5.60
CA GLN A 114 8.11 11.14 6.79
C GLN A 114 6.68 11.64 6.53
N LYS A 115 5.69 10.91 7.09
CA LYS A 115 4.27 11.31 7.16
C LYS A 115 3.88 11.39 8.64
N HIS A 116 3.32 12.52 9.06
CA HIS A 116 2.92 12.73 10.46
C HIS A 116 1.53 12.17 10.78
N ASP A 117 0.77 11.86 9.74
CA ASP A 117 -0.62 11.40 9.72
C ASP A 117 -0.73 9.94 9.26
N CYS A 118 0.32 9.14 9.45
CA CYS A 118 0.39 7.72 9.10
C CYS A 118 1.11 6.96 10.19
N ASP A 119 0.53 5.87 10.69
CA ASP A 119 1.19 4.98 11.66
C ASP A 119 1.36 3.58 11.08
N LEU A 120 2.49 3.40 10.36
CA LEU A 120 2.82 2.12 9.75
C LEU A 120 3.00 0.98 10.76
N TYR A 121 3.35 1.28 12.01
CA TYR A 121 3.52 0.26 13.04
C TYR A 121 2.17 -0.33 13.45
N LEU A 122 1.14 0.50 13.62
CA LEU A 122 -0.22 0.04 13.94
C LEU A 122 -0.85 -0.78 12.81
N ILE A 123 -0.56 -0.42 11.55
CA ILE A 123 -1.07 -1.16 10.39
C ILE A 123 -0.54 -2.60 10.37
N PHE A 124 0.70 -2.83 10.83
CA PHE A 124 1.33 -4.16 10.81
C PHE A 124 0.54 -5.22 11.58
N ASP A 125 -0.24 -4.83 12.60
CA ASP A 125 -1.09 -5.77 13.36
C ASP A 125 -2.23 -6.36 12.52
N GLN A 126 -2.52 -5.78 11.35
CA GLN A 126 -3.54 -6.25 10.40
C GLN A 126 -2.97 -7.11 9.26
N LEU A 127 -1.74 -7.62 9.44
CA LEU A 127 -1.03 -8.40 8.44
C LEU A 127 -1.82 -9.64 8.00
N HIS A 128 -2.06 -9.71 6.70
CA HIS A 128 -2.62 -10.85 6.00
C HIS A 128 -1.84 -11.06 4.69
N ILE A 129 -0.54 -11.33 4.83
CA ILE A 129 0.38 -11.70 3.75
C ILE A 129 1.25 -12.88 4.19
N ASN A 130 1.60 -13.77 3.27
CA ASN A 130 2.36 -14.97 3.57
C ASN A 130 3.88 -14.69 3.66
N LEU A 131 4.34 -14.17 4.80
CA LEU A 131 5.76 -13.88 5.06
C LEU A 131 6.69 -15.10 4.95
N LYS A 132 6.18 -16.33 4.95
CA LYS A 132 7.01 -17.53 4.70
C LYS A 132 7.58 -17.57 3.28
N LEU A 133 7.01 -16.79 2.36
CA LEU A 133 7.46 -16.66 0.98
C LEU A 133 8.43 -15.49 0.77
N ALA A 134 8.66 -14.67 1.79
CA ALA A 134 9.62 -13.58 1.72
C ALA A 134 11.06 -14.09 1.84
N ASP A 135 11.97 -13.42 1.15
CA ASP A 135 13.41 -13.64 1.27
C ASP A 135 13.85 -13.30 2.69
N ARG A 136 14.82 -14.07 3.20
CA ARG A 136 15.36 -13.86 4.55
C ARG A 136 15.85 -12.43 4.77
N GLU A 137 16.49 -11.82 3.77
CA GLU A 137 16.97 -10.43 3.86
C GLU A 137 15.82 -9.43 4.08
N VAL A 138 14.68 -9.63 3.42
CA VAL A 138 13.49 -8.79 3.58
C VAL A 138 12.93 -8.94 4.99
N LEU A 139 12.85 -10.17 5.50
CA LEU A 139 12.40 -10.45 6.86
C LEU A 139 13.34 -9.85 7.92
N GLU A 140 14.66 -9.91 7.72
CA GLU A 140 15.64 -9.30 8.63
C GLU A 140 15.48 -7.78 8.70
N ARG A 141 15.26 -7.13 7.55
CA ARG A 141 14.97 -5.70 7.49
C ARG A 141 13.65 -5.37 8.18
N LEU A 142 12.61 -6.16 7.94
CA LEU A 142 11.29 -5.98 8.53
C LEU A 142 11.33 -6.13 10.05
N ALA A 143 11.91 -7.21 10.56
CA ALA A 143 12.10 -7.47 11.98
C ALA A 143 12.82 -6.30 12.66
N LYS A 144 13.94 -5.84 12.09
CA LYS A 144 14.69 -4.70 12.59
C LYS A 144 13.86 -3.43 12.61
N LYS A 145 13.12 -3.14 11.53
CA LYS A 145 12.33 -1.90 11.41
C LYS A 145 11.19 -1.87 12.43
N LEU A 146 10.54 -3.01 12.67
CA LEU A 146 9.44 -3.18 13.63
C LEU A 146 9.91 -3.50 15.06
N SER A 147 11.23 -3.44 15.32
CA SER A 147 11.83 -3.67 16.64
C SER A 147 11.64 -5.08 17.23
N PHE A 148 11.51 -6.12 16.38
CA PHE A 148 11.64 -7.51 16.80
C PHE A 148 13.11 -7.88 17.04
N SER A 149 13.38 -8.81 17.96
CA SER A 149 14.77 -9.18 18.29
C SER A 149 15.42 -10.10 17.26
N SER A 150 14.61 -10.83 16.48
CA SER A 150 15.03 -11.76 15.44
C SER A 150 13.95 -11.94 14.37
N VAL A 151 14.28 -12.60 13.26
CA VAL A 151 13.28 -13.04 12.27
C VAL A 151 12.36 -14.09 12.89
N GLU A 152 12.89 -14.96 13.74
CA GLU A 152 12.13 -16.00 14.41
C GLU A 152 11.06 -15.40 15.34
N ASP A 153 11.39 -14.32 16.07
CA ASP A 153 10.44 -13.58 16.92
C ASP A 153 9.32 -12.95 16.09
N LEU A 154 9.69 -12.32 14.95
CA LEU A 154 8.72 -11.78 13.98
C LEU A 154 7.78 -12.89 13.49
N MET A 155 8.32 -14.04 13.09
CA MET A 155 7.53 -15.15 12.56
C MET A 155 6.65 -15.78 13.63
N GLN A 156 7.08 -15.82 14.89
CA GLN A 156 6.26 -16.30 16.01
C GLN A 156 5.12 -15.32 16.33
N PHE A 157 5.35 -14.01 16.20
CA PHE A 157 4.29 -13.01 16.32
C PHE A 157 3.22 -13.18 15.24
N VAL A 158 3.64 -13.38 13.99
CA VAL A 158 2.74 -13.51 12.83
C VAL A 158 2.03 -14.87 12.77
N TYR A 159 2.70 -15.94 13.17
CA TYR A 159 2.18 -17.31 13.15
C TYR A 159 2.26 -17.95 14.56
N PRO A 160 1.39 -17.52 15.50
CA PRO A 160 1.41 -18.00 16.88
C PRO A 160 1.02 -19.48 17.06
#